data_AF-A0A3D5VQ22-F1
#
_entry.id   AF-A0A3D5VQ22-F1
#
_cell.length_a   1.000
_cell.length_b   1.000
_cell.length_c   1.000
_cell.angle_alpha   90.00
_cell.angle_beta   90.00
_cell.angle_gamma   90.00
#
_symmetry.space_group_name_H-M   'P 1'
#
loop_
_entity.id
_entity.type
_entity.pdbx_description
1 polymer ?
#
loop_
_entity_poly.entity_id
_entity_poly.type
_entity_poly.pdbx_seq_one_letter_code
_entity_poly.pdbx_strand_id
1 'polypeptide(L)' 'MSALTLTREKMYRTVARQLHGVVPCWICGEHVAHADATLEHIIPRSEGGSSHQDNLSISHARCNHQRHAAAPAEPPSIA' A
#
# COMPACT_ATOMS: atom_id res chain seq x y z
N MET A 1 -19.00 4.39 -5.56
CA MET A 1 -17.81 3.77 -4.95
C MET A 1 -16.90 3.28 -6.07
N SER A 2 -15.59 3.53 -6.01
CA SER A 2 -14.67 3.11 -7.08
C SER A 2 -14.30 1.62 -6.94
N ALA A 3 -13.86 1.01 -8.03
CA ALA A 3 -13.38 -0.39 -8.02
C ALA A 3 -12.27 -0.61 -6.98
N LEU A 4 -11.36 0.36 -6.82
CA LEU A 4 -10.27 0.30 -5.85
C LEU A 4 -10.74 0.34 -4.40
N THR A 5 -11.82 1.07 -4.10
CA THR A 5 -12.43 1.05 -2.75
C THR A 5 -12.96 -0.33 -2.39
N LEU A 6 -13.59 -1.02 -3.34
CA LEU A 6 -14.06 -2.40 -3.16
C LEU A 6 -12.90 -3.37 -3.00
N THR A 7 -11.83 -3.21 -3.79
CA THR A 7 -10.61 -4.03 -3.67
C THR A 7 -9.95 -3.87 -2.31
N ARG A 8 -9.79 -2.64 -1.81
CA ARG A 8 -9.27 -2.35 -0.47
C ARG A 8 -10.08 -3.07 0.61
N GLU A 9 -11.40 -2.94 0.55
CA GLU A 9 -12.30 -3.56 1.53
C GLU A 9 -12.17 -5.09 1.53
N LYS A 10 -12.16 -5.69 0.33
CA LYS A 10 -12.01 -7.14 0.16
C LYS A 10 -10.66 -7.62 0.71
N MET A 11 -9.56 -6.96 0.32
CA MET A 11 -8.22 -7.31 0.78
C MET A 11 -8.08 -7.21 2.29
N TYR A 12 -8.52 -6.10 2.89
CA TYR A 12 -8.47 -5.92 4.34
C TYR A 12 -9.20 -7.05 5.06
N ARG A 13 -10.44 -7.35 4.66
CA ARG A 13 -11.25 -8.40 5.30
C ARG A 13 -10.64 -9.78 5.11
N THR A 14 -10.10 -10.09 3.93
CA THR A 14 -9.42 -11.36 3.68
C THR A 14 -8.20 -11.52 4.58
N VAL A 15 -7.33 -10.51 4.64
CA VAL A 15 -6.12 -10.56 5.48
C VAL A 15 -6.48 -10.63 6.96
N ALA A 16 -7.41 -9.79 7.43
CA ALA A 16 -7.89 -9.82 8.81
C ALA A 16 -8.43 -11.22 9.17
N ARG A 17 -9.20 -11.86 8.27
CA ARG A 17 -9.70 -13.21 8.51
C ARG A 17 -8.59 -14.25 8.59
N GLN A 18 -7.57 -14.15 7.74
CA GLN A 18 -6.44 -15.10 7.70
C GLN A 18 -5.50 -14.94 8.88
N LEU A 19 -5.38 -13.73 9.42
CA LEU A 19 -4.43 -13.37 10.48
C LEU A 19 -5.13 -12.98 11.79
N HIS A 20 -6.27 -13.61 12.08
CA HIS A 20 -6.97 -13.51 13.37
C HIS A 20 -7.31 -12.07 13.82
N GLY A 21 -7.72 -11.23 12.87
CA GLY A 21 -8.07 -9.83 13.07
C GLY A 21 -6.92 -8.85 12.83
N VAL A 22 -5.69 -9.34 12.68
CA VAL A 22 -4.51 -8.49 12.48
C VAL A 22 -4.26 -8.29 10.99
N VAL A 23 -4.27 -7.05 10.53
CA VAL A 23 -3.82 -6.68 9.18
C VAL A 23 -2.45 -6.02 9.28
N PRO A 24 -1.35 -6.67 8.87
CA PRO A 24 -0.02 -6.08 8.92
C PRO A 24 0.18 -5.06 7.81
N CYS A 25 0.83 -3.95 8.13
CA CYS A 25 1.29 -2.98 7.16
C CYS A 25 2.40 -3.58 6.31
N TRP A 26 2.34 -3.43 4.99
CA TRP A 26 3.41 -3.87 4.10
C TRP A 26 4.77 -3.19 4.36
N ILE A 27 4.77 -1.98 4.92
CA ILE A 27 5.98 -1.16 5.10
C ILE A 27 6.59 -1.41 6.48
N CYS A 28 5.83 -1.27 7.56
CA CYS A 28 6.36 -1.39 8.93
C CYS A 28 5.99 -2.70 9.65
N GLY A 29 5.10 -3.52 9.08
CA GLY A 29 4.63 -4.76 9.69
C GLY A 29 3.60 -4.59 10.82
N GLU A 30 3.41 -3.38 11.37
CA GLU A 30 2.44 -3.12 12.44
C GLU A 30 0.98 -3.24 11.97
N HIS A 31 0.07 -3.45 12.92
CA HIS A 31 -1.35 -3.55 12.61
C HIS A 31 -1.91 -2.24 12.02
N VAL A 32 -2.59 -2.35 10.88
CA VAL A 32 -3.34 -1.28 10.22
C VAL A 32 -4.80 -1.36 10.62
N ALA A 33 -5.31 -0.29 11.26
CA ALA A 33 -6.74 -0.16 11.52
C ALA A 33 -7.51 0.03 10.22
N HIS A 34 -8.74 -0.49 10.14
CA HIS A 34 -9.58 -0.43 8.93
C HIS A 34 -9.76 0.98 8.37
N ALA A 35 -9.93 1.97 9.25
CA ALA A 35 -10.09 3.37 8.86
C ALA A 35 -8.80 4.00 8.27
N ASP A 36 -7.63 3.49 8.63
CA ASP A 36 -6.31 3.96 8.16
C ASP A 36 -5.74 3.07 7.04
N ALA A 37 -6.48 2.02 6.66
CA ALA A 37 -6.05 1.11 5.61
C ALA A 37 -6.10 1.81 4.25
N THR A 38 -4.93 1.85 3.60
CA THR A 38 -4.79 2.28 2.22
C THR A 38 -4.34 1.12 1.35
N LEU A 39 -4.66 1.22 0.07
CA LEU A 39 -4.25 0.27 -0.95
C LEU A 39 -2.96 0.80 -1.58
N GLU A 40 -1.89 0.02 -1.54
CA GLU A 40 -0.58 0.41 -2.04
C GLU A 40 -0.11 -0.52 -3.15
N HIS A 41 0.43 0.05 -4.21
CA HIS A 41 1.05 -0.70 -5.29
C HIS A 41 2.46 -1.17 -4.87
N ILE A 42 2.73 -2.47 -4.96
CA ILE A 42 4.05 -3.01 -4.61
C ILE A 42 5.11 -2.48 -5.60
N ILE A 43 4.81 -2.60 -6.89
CA ILE A 43 5.52 -1.95 -8.00
C ILE A 43 4.70 -0.72 -8.40
N PRO A 44 5.27 0.50 -8.40
CA PRO A 44 4.58 1.71 -8.82
C PRO A 44 4.03 1.63 -10.25
N ARG A 45 2.90 2.28 -10.51
CA ARG A 45 2.32 2.34 -11.88
C ARG A 45 3.26 3.02 -12.88
N SER A 46 4.05 4.00 -12.44
CA SER A 46 5.07 4.67 -13.26
C SER A 46 6.19 3.74 -13.71
N GLU A 47 6.43 2.66 -12.97
CA GLU A 47 7.45 1.63 -13.26
C GLU A 47 6.83 0.39 -13.94
N GLY A 48 5.58 0.48 -14.39
CA GLY A 48 4.86 -0.61 -15.06
C GLY A 48 4.05 -1.52 -14.14
N GLY A 49 3.87 -1.15 -12.86
CA GLY A 49 3.04 -1.90 -11.93
C GLY A 49 1.55 -1.92 -12.29
N SER A 50 0.93 -3.08 -12.20
CA SER A 50 -0.49 -3.27 -12.50
C SER A 50 -1.38 -2.91 -11.29
N SER A 51 -2.69 -2.73 -11.50
CA SER A 51 -3.67 -2.58 -10.39
C SER A 51 -4.40 -3.90 -10.06
N HIS A 52 -3.78 -5.04 -10.40
CA HIS A 52 -4.27 -6.36 -10.03
C HIS A 52 -3.90 -6.67 -8.57
N GLN A 53 -4.67 -7.57 -7.95
CA GLN A 53 -4.56 -7.86 -6.51
C GLN A 53 -3.19 -8.41 -6.08
N ASP A 54 -2.44 -9.01 -7.00
CA ASP A 54 -1.08 -9.51 -6.82
C ASP A 54 -0.03 -8.40 -6.69
N ASN A 55 -0.26 -7.24 -7.29
CA ASN A 55 0.59 -6.06 -7.16
C ASN A 55 0.06 -5.05 -6.12
N LEU A 56 -0.91 -5.44 -5.31
CA LEU A 56 -1.51 -4.57 -4.29
C LEU A 56 -1.21 -5.09 -2.89
N SER A 57 -1.10 -4.18 -1.94
CA SER A 57 -0.88 -4.46 -0.53
C SER A 57 -1.66 -3.48 0.35
N ILE A 58 -1.80 -3.78 1.64
CA ILE A 58 -2.38 -2.87 2.63
C ILE A 58 -1.27 -2.19 3.42
N SER A 59 -1.38 -0.87 3.60
CA SER A 59 -0.49 -0.09 4.47
C SER A 59 -1.24 1.05 5.14
N HIS A 60 -0.70 1.59 6.24
CA HIS A 60 -1.20 2.81 6.85
C HIS A 60 -1.10 3.98 5.87
N ALA A 61 -2.00 4.95 5.96
CA ALA A 61 -1.93 6.15 5.13
C ALA A 61 -0.59 6.90 5.30
N ARG A 62 -0.09 6.96 6.54
CA ARG A 62 1.20 7.61 6.87
C ARG A 62 2.39 6.91 6.18
N CYS A 63 2.44 5.59 6.25
CA CYS A 63 3.56 4.81 5.74
C CYS A 63 3.58 4.86 4.22
N ASN A 64 2.39 4.75 3.61
CA ASN A 64 2.20 4.89 2.18
C ASN A 64 2.70 6.27 1.70
N HIS A 65 2.23 7.35 2.33
CA HIS A 65 2.64 8.70 1.96
C HIS A 65 4.15 8.93 2.10
N GLN A 66 4.76 8.48 3.20
CA GLN A 66 6.22 8.62 3.43
C GLN A 66 7.05 7.86 2.39
N ARG A 67 6.60 6.67 1.95
CA ARG A 67 7.28 5.89 0.92
C ARG A 67 7.36 6.65 -0.40
N HIS A 68 6.28 7.30 -0.82
CA HIS A 68 6.27 8.08 -2.06
C HIS A 68 7.02 9.41 -1.91
N ALA A 69 7.04 9.99 -0.70
CA ALA A 69 7.82 11.20 -0.41
C ALA A 69 9.34 10.95 -0.37
N ALA A 70 9.78 9.70 -0.13
CA ALA A 70 11.18 9.31 -0.09
C ALA A 70 11.79 8.98 -1.47
N ALA A 71 11.04 9.16 -2.57
CA ALA A 71 11.64 9.13 -3.91
C ALA A 71 12.71 10.24 -4.00
N PRO A 72 13.95 9.93 -4.40
CA PRO A 72 15.07 10.84 -4.23
C PRO A 72 14.88 12.11 -5.06
N ALA A 73 15.01 13.26 -4.40
CA ALA A 73 15.35 14.50 -5.08
C ALA A 73 16.62 14.25 -5.91
N GLU A 74 16.52 14.56 -7.20
CA GLU A 74 17.52 14.72 -8.26
C GLU A 74 18.92 14.08 -8.12
N PRO A 75 19.44 13.43 -9.19
CA PRO A 75 20.84 13.00 -9.21
C PRO A 75 21.77 14.22 -9.12
N PRO A 76 22.90 14.17 -8.37
CA PRO A 76 23.88 15.24 -8.43
C PRO A 76 24.38 15.38 -9.87
N SER A 77 24.09 16.54 -10.45
CA SER A 77 24.65 17.01 -11.71
C SER A 77 26.17 16.98 -11.62
N ILE A 78 26.80 16.10 -12.39
CA ILE A 78 28.24 16.13 -12.60
C ILE A 78 28.46 17.16 -13.72
N ALA A 79 29.00 18.31 -13.34
CA ALA A 79 29.48 19.36 -14.23
C ALA A 79 30.87 19.03 -14.77
#